data_AF-A0A9P3IBX6-F1
#
_entry.id   AF-A0A9P3IBX6-F1
#
_cell.length_a   1.000
_cell.length_b   1.000
_cell.length_c   1.000
_cell.angle_alpha   90.00
_cell.angle_beta   90.00
_cell.angle_gamma   90.00
#
_symmetry.space_group_name_H-M   'P 1'
#
loop_
_entity.id
_entity.type
_entity.pdbx_description
1 polymer ?
#
loop_
_entity_poly.entity_id
_entity_poly.type
_entity_poly.pdbx_seq_one_letter_code
_entity_poly.pdbx_strand_id
1 'polypeptide(L)' 'MGSKGLGGKSPYSLWTGKVPNVSMARVWGCMAQYKVPDQQRRKLDPKAQWGIFLGVSERSKAWVLWSVADQRVMEP' A
#
# COMPACT_ATOMS: atom_id res chain seq x y z
N MET A 1 4.81 12.75 19.34
CA MET A 1 5.06 14.09 18.78
C MET A 1 3.86 14.46 17.92
N GLY A 2 2.85 15.13 18.49
CA GLY A 2 1.57 15.42 17.82
C GLY A 2 1.40 16.92 17.63
N SER A 3 0.91 17.33 16.46
CA SER A 3 0.69 18.73 16.09
C SER A 3 -0.33 19.39 17.05
N LYS A 4 0.15 20.29 17.91
CA LYS A 4 -0.66 21.05 18.87
C LYS A 4 -1.65 22.06 18.24
N GLY A 5 -1.72 22.16 16.92
CA GLY A 5 -2.50 23.20 16.23
C GLY A 5 -3.93 22.84 15.82
N LEU A 6 -4.31 21.55 15.79
CA LEU A 6 -5.58 21.11 15.16
C LEU A 6 -6.54 20.37 16.10
N GLY A 7 -6.30 20.41 17.42
CA GLY A 7 -7.16 19.72 18.40
C GLY A 7 -7.27 18.20 18.17
N GLY A 8 -6.23 17.58 17.60
CA GLY A 8 -6.21 16.16 17.25
C GLY A 8 -6.98 15.78 15.98
N LYS A 9 -7.53 16.76 15.24
CA LYS A 9 -8.21 16.52 13.96
C LYS A 9 -7.20 16.44 12.81
N SER A 10 -7.43 15.51 11.89
CA SER A 10 -6.63 15.43 10.66
C SER A 10 -6.91 16.66 9.76
N PRO A 11 -5.91 17.22 9.05
CA PRO A 11 -6.13 18.31 8.09
C PRO A 11 -7.21 17.97 7.05
N TYR A 12 -7.25 16.72 6.60
CA TYR A 12 -8.27 16.22 5.68
C TYR A 12 -9.68 16.38 6.24
N SER A 13 -9.88 16.07 7.53
CA SER A 13 -11.18 16.24 8.20
C SER A 13 -11.59 17.68 8.34
N LEU A 14 -10.64 18.59 8.57
CA LEU A 14 -10.93 20.02 8.65
C LEU A 14 -11.33 20.59 7.29
N TRP A 15 -10.69 20.13 6.22
CA TRP A 15 -10.99 20.60 4.87
C TRP A 15 -12.30 20.03 4.31
N THR A 16 -12.53 18.73 4.51
CA THR A 16 -13.63 18.01 3.85
C THR A 16 -14.85 17.76 4.74
N GLY A 17 -14.74 18.02 6.05
CA GLY A 17 -15.74 17.64 7.05
C GLY A 17 -15.87 16.13 7.28
N LYS A 18 -15.06 15.30 6.61
CA LYS A 18 -15.13 13.83 6.66
C LYS A 18 -13.95 13.24 7.42
N VAL A 19 -14.19 12.19 8.22
CA VAL A 19 -13.11 11.41 8.82
C VAL A 19 -12.44 10.59 7.70
N PRO A 20 -11.12 10.72 7.47
CA PRO A 20 -10.44 9.94 6.43
C PRO A 20 -10.44 8.47 6.80
N ASN A 21 -10.75 7.61 5.83
CA ASN A 21 -10.56 6.18 5.99
C ASN A 21 -9.09 5.84 5.74
N VAL A 22 -8.34 5.62 6.82
CA VAL A 22 -6.91 5.29 6.78
C VAL A 22 -6.63 3.78 6.83
N SER A 23 -7.65 2.93 6.65
CA SER A 23 -7.46 1.47 6.70
C SER A 23 -6.45 0.94 5.67
N MET A 24 -6.36 1.60 4.52
CA MET A 24 -5.41 1.30 3.44
C MET A 24 -4.09 2.08 3.56
N ALA A 25 -3.98 3.01 4.51
CA ALA A 25 -2.74 3.75 4.72
C ALA A 25 -1.67 2.81 5.29
N ARG A 26 -0.50 2.83 4.66
CA ARG A 26 0.70 2.10 5.08
C ARG A 26 1.89 3.04 4.95
N VAL A 27 2.96 2.72 5.68
CA VAL A 27 4.20 3.48 5.62
C VAL A 27 4.82 3.30 4.24
N TRP A 28 5.05 4.40 3.53
CA TRP A 28 5.76 4.36 2.25
C TRP A 28 7.15 3.74 2.42
N GLY A 29 7.54 2.85 1.51
CA GLY A 29 8.81 2.15 1.59
C GLY A 29 8.84 0.94 2.53
N CYS A 30 7.71 0.54 3.15
CA CYS A 30 7.70 -0.63 4.01
C CYS A 30 7.84 -1.94 3.22
N MET A 31 8.48 -2.94 3.81
CA MET A 31 8.46 -4.30 3.27
C MET A 31 7.03 -4.86 3.33
N ALA A 32 6.57 -5.36 2.19
CA ALA A 32 5.27 -5.98 2.06
C ALA A 32 5.40 -7.24 1.19
N GLN A 33 4.48 -8.18 1.36
CA GLN A 33 4.39 -9.36 0.50
C GLN A 33 3.17 -9.24 -0.42
N TYR A 34 3.33 -9.60 -1.69
CA TYR A 34 2.24 -9.70 -2.65
C TYR A 34 2.07 -11.14 -3.12
N LYS A 35 0.83 -11.49 -3.50
CA LYS A 35 0.50 -12.80 -4.04
C LYS A 35 1.03 -12.89 -5.47
N VAL A 36 1.79 -13.94 -5.77
CA VAL A 36 2.24 -14.21 -7.14
C VAL A 36 1.06 -14.80 -7.94
N PRO A 37 0.74 -14.25 -9.13
CA PRO A 37 -0.32 -14.76 -9.98
C PRO A 37 -0.18 -16.26 -10.25
N ASP A 38 -1.29 -16.98 -10.21
CA ASP A 38 -1.32 -18.44 -10.36
C ASP A 38 -0.70 -18.90 -11.70
N GLN A 39 -0.82 -18.06 -12.73
CA GLN A 39 -0.28 -18.29 -14.08
C GLN A 39 1.26 -18.25 -14.12
N GLN A 40 1.91 -17.61 -13.14
CA GLN A 40 3.36 -17.52 -13.00
C GLN A 40 3.91 -18.58 -12.02
N ARG A 41 3.06 -19.41 -11.40
CA ARG A 41 3.44 -20.41 -10.39
C ARG A 41 3.34 -21.84 -10.94
N ARG A 42 4.30 -22.68 -10.57
CA ARG A 42 4.25 -24.15 -10.73
C ARG A 42 3.92 -24.83 -9.40
N LYS A 43 3.70 -26.15 -9.44
CA LYS A 43 3.40 -26.94 -8.24
C LYS A 43 4.58 -26.84 -7.25
N LEU A 44 4.26 -26.48 -6.00
CA LEU A 44 5.20 -26.23 -4.89
C LEU A 44 5.95 -24.89 -4.93
N ASP A 45 5.69 -24.01 -5.90
CA ASP A 45 6.30 -22.67 -5.88
C ASP A 45 5.72 -21.79 -4.76
N PRO A 46 6.52 -20.84 -4.24
CA PRO A 46 6.06 -19.86 -3.27
C PRO A 46 4.82 -19.10 -3.74
N LYS A 47 3.83 -18.93 -2.86
CA LYS A 47 2.58 -18.22 -3.17
C LYS A 47 2.70 -16.69 -3.10
N ALA A 48 3.76 -16.21 -2.45
CA ALA A 48 3.98 -14.78 -2.20
C ALA A 48 5.45 -14.41 -2.41
N GLN A 49 5.66 -13.16 -2.81
CA GLN A 49 6.98 -12.55 -2.98
C GLN A 49 7.07 -11.26 -2.18
N TRP A 50 8.29 -10.91 -1.78
CA TRP A 50 8.58 -9.67 -1.07
C TRP A 50 8.73 -8.50 -2.03
N GLY A 51 8.26 -7.34 -1.59
CA GLY A 51 8.35 -6.09 -2.30
C GLY A 51 8.33 -4.89 -1.35
N ILE A 52 8.45 -3.70 -1.92
CA ILE A 52 8.43 -2.42 -1.21
C ILE A 52 7.11 -1.71 -1.52
N PHE A 53 6.37 -1.30 -0.49
CA PHE A 53 5.12 -0.56 -0.68
C PHE A 53 5.37 0.84 -1.24
N LEU A 54 4.76 1.16 -2.39
CA LEU A 54 4.87 2.46 -3.04
C LEU A 54 3.62 3.33 -2.87
N GLY A 55 2.45 2.74 -2.65
CA GLY A 55 1.22 3.51 -2.52
C GLY A 55 -0.05 2.72 -2.82
N VAL A 56 -1.14 3.45 -3.02
CA VAL A 56 -2.43 2.91 -3.46
C VAL A 56 -2.60 3.29 -4.93
N SER A 57 -3.10 2.37 -5.76
CA SER A 57 -3.34 2.64 -7.18
C SER A 57 -4.42 3.71 -7.34
N GLU A 58 -4.26 4.59 -8.33
CA GLU A 58 -5.28 5.58 -8.70
C GLU A 58 -6.46 4.92 -9.43
N ARG A 59 -6.21 3.79 -10.11
CA ARG A 59 -7.19 3.12 -10.98
C ARG A 59 -7.99 2.05 -10.26
N SER A 60 -7.42 1.45 -9.21
CA SER A 60 -8.03 0.32 -8.50
C SER A 60 -7.86 0.43 -6.99
N LYS A 61 -8.75 -0.21 -6.22
CA LYS A 61 -8.66 -0.27 -4.75
C LYS A 61 -7.60 -1.30 -4.33
N ALA A 62 -6.35 -1.03 -4.65
CA ALA A 62 -5.29 -1.98 -4.41
C ALA A 62 -3.93 -1.29 -4.22
N TRP A 63 -2.97 -2.03 -3.67
CA TRP A 63 -1.65 -1.52 -3.35
C TRP A 63 -0.71 -1.65 -4.53
N VAL A 64 0.14 -0.64 -4.71
CA VAL A 64 1.25 -0.64 -5.64
C VAL A 64 2.50 -1.03 -4.89
N LEU A 65 3.19 -2.06 -5.38
CA LEU A 65 4.43 -2.56 -4.78
C LEU A 65 5.55 -2.54 -5.80
N TRP A 66 6.78 -2.35 -5.35
CA TRP A 66 7.97 -2.63 -6.13
C TRP A 66 8.45 -4.06 -5.83
N SER A 67 8.49 -4.93 -6.84
CA SER A 67 9.10 -6.26 -6.73
C SER A 67 10.61 -6.11 -6.65
N VAL A 68 11.21 -6.60 -5.56
CA VAL A 68 12.67 -6.63 -5.41
C VAL A 68 13.29 -7.71 -6.31
N ALA A 69 12.54 -8.78 -6.60
CA ALA A 69 12.99 -9.88 -7.45
C ALA A 69 13.06 -9.48 -8.93
N ASP A 70 12.02 -8.79 -9.40
CA ASP A 70 11.88 -8.49 -10.84
C ASP A 70 12.29 -7.05 -11.19
N GLN A 71 12.60 -6.23 -10.18
CA GLN A 71 12.88 -4.80 -10.31
C GLN A 71 11.80 -4.07 -11.12
N ARG A 72 10.53 -4.34 -10.79
CA ARG A 72 9.35 -3.84 -11.50
C ARG A 72 8.27 -3.39 -10.54
N VAL A 73 7.48 -2.41 -10.99
CA VAL A 73 6.25 -1.99 -10.28
C VAL A 73 5.17 -3.03 -10.55
N MET A 74 4.69 -3.64 -9.47
CA MET A 74 3.53 -4.50 -9.42
C MET A 74 2.33 -3.61 -9.10
N GLU A 75 1.62 -3.18 -10.16
CA GLU A 75 0.25 -2.72 -10.06
C GLU A 75 -0.70 -3.92 -10.34
N PRO A 76 -1.81 -4.03 -9.61
CA PRO A 76 -2.86 -5.02 -9.86
C PRO A 76 -3.77 -4.65 -11.03
#